data_AF-A0AB74E5I2-F1
#
_entry.id   AF-A0AB74E5I2-F1
#
_cell.length_a   1.000
_cell.length_b   1.000
_cell.length_c   1.000
_cell.angle_alpha   90.00
_cell.angle_beta   90.00
_cell.angle_gamma   90.00
#
_symmetry.space_group_name_H-M   'P 1'
#
loop_
_entity.id
_entity.type
_entity.pdbx_description
1 polymer ?
#
loop_
_entity_poly.entity_id
_entity_poly.type
_entity_poly.pdbx_seq_one_letter_code
_entity_poly.pdbx_strand_id
1 'polypeptide(L)'
;MERSSVQFSTDGHGVRIDEGVTDKDIFIVETEEVISENTVIPVLLQVYTNFTETNTYSEIYENTSIKEVLDDEVISLVKTFHLVKEDGEHILIWKNGKIIGE
;
A
#
# COMPACT_ATOMS: atom_id res chain seq x y z
N MET A 1 -23.18 23.29 -23.57
CA MET A 1 -22.39 22.85 -22.40
C MET A 1 -21.01 22.53 -22.92
N GLU A 2 -20.02 23.36 -22.61
CA GLU A 2 -18.63 22.97 -22.82
C GLU A 2 -18.31 21.78 -21.92
N ARG A 3 -17.64 20.78 -22.49
CA ARG A 3 -17.11 19.64 -21.75
C ARG A 3 -15.61 19.85 -21.66
N SER A 4 -15.13 20.21 -20.47
CA SER A 4 -13.71 20.15 -20.16
C SER A 4 -13.31 18.68 -20.03
N SER A 5 -12.19 18.28 -20.64
CA SER A 5 -11.65 16.92 -20.49
C SER A 5 -10.18 16.95 -20.08
N VAL A 6 -9.78 15.91 -19.35
CA VAL A 6 -8.38 15.61 -19.03
C VAL A 6 -8.01 14.33 -19.76
N GLN A 7 -6.93 14.36 -20.54
CA GLN A 7 -6.48 13.23 -21.34
C GLN A 7 -5.06 12.82 -20.91
N PHE A 8 -4.87 11.54 -20.61
CA PHE A 8 -3.55 10.96 -20.39
C PHE A 8 -3.02 10.44 -21.72
N SER A 9 -1.94 11.06 -22.21
CA SER A 9 -1.33 10.72 -23.49
C SER A 9 -0.32 9.59 -23.32
N THR A 10 -0.53 8.50 -24.06
CA THR A 10 0.38 7.34 -24.06
C THR A 10 1.58 7.52 -24.99
N ASP A 11 1.67 8.65 -25.70
CA ASP A 11 2.76 9.00 -26.63
C ASP A 11 3.98 9.66 -25.95
N GLY A 12 4.01 9.70 -24.62
CA GLY A 12 5.11 10.30 -23.83
C GLY A 12 4.95 11.79 -23.53
N HIS A 13 3.87 12.45 -23.99
CA HIS A 13 3.61 13.86 -23.68
C HIS A 13 2.83 14.07 -22.37
N GLY A 14 2.57 13.02 -21.60
CA GLY A 14 2.02 13.11 -20.24
C GLY A 14 0.54 13.46 -20.21
N VAL A 15 0.19 14.61 -19.63
CA VAL A 15 -1.20 15.04 -19.40
C VAL A 15 -1.56 16.17 -20.37
N ARG A 16 -2.67 16.00 -21.10
CA ARG A 16 -3.28 17.05 -21.90
C ARG A 16 -4.54 17.57 -21.19
N ILE A 17 -4.62 18.88 -21.12
CA ILE A 17 -5.74 19.62 -20.54
C ILE A 17 -6.25 20.56 -21.63
N ASP A 18 -7.57 20.57 -21.84
CA ASP A 18 -8.20 21.37 -22.89
C ASP A 18 -8.19 22.88 -22.57
N GLU A 19 -8.00 23.23 -21.30
CA GLU A 19 -7.91 24.61 -20.81
C GLU A 19 -6.43 25.02 -20.59
N GLY A 20 -6.14 26.30 -20.81
CA GLY A 20 -4.79 26.85 -20.63
C GLY A 20 -4.40 26.89 -19.15
N VAL A 21 -3.21 26.38 -18.83
CA VAL A 21 -2.62 26.49 -17.49
C VAL A 21 -2.13 27.92 -17.25
N THR A 22 -2.50 28.48 -16.12
CA THR A 22 -2.08 29.79 -15.63
C THR A 22 -1.09 29.65 -14.47
N ASP A 23 -0.46 30.77 -14.11
CA ASP A 23 0.42 30.88 -12.93
C ASP A 23 -0.32 30.73 -11.59
N LYS A 24 -1.65 30.62 -11.61
CA LYS A 24 -2.51 30.44 -10.43
C LYS A 24 -2.96 29.00 -10.22
N ASP A 25 -2.75 28.12 -11.20
CA ASP A 25 -3.18 26.73 -11.11
C ASP A 25 -2.20 25.91 -10.25
N ILE A 26 -2.76 25.03 -9.42
CA ILE A 26 -2.01 24.17 -8.50
C ILE A 26 -2.19 22.72 -8.92
N PHE A 27 -1.07 22.04 -9.17
CA PHE A 27 -1.03 20.60 -9.40
C PHE A 27 -0.53 19.91 -8.14
N ILE A 28 -1.36 19.05 -7.57
CA ILE A 28 -0.97 18.17 -6.47
C ILE A 28 -0.73 16.79 -7.08
N VAL A 29 0.51 16.33 -7.00
CA VAL A 29 0.88 14.98 -7.40
C VAL A 29 1.00 14.16 -6.13
N GLU A 30 0.08 13.24 -5.93
CA GLU A 30 0.17 12.22 -4.89
C GLU A 30 0.79 10.98 -5.53
N THR A 31 1.93 10.55 -5.01
CA THR A 31 2.53 9.27 -5.40
C THR A 31 2.10 8.22 -4.38
N GLU A 32 1.45 7.15 -4.81
CA GLU A 32 1.37 5.95 -3.97
C GLU A 32 2.79 5.41 -3.80
N GLU A 33 3.28 5.37 -2.57
CA GLU A 33 4.55 4.75 -2.24
C GLU A 33 4.42 3.25 -2.54
N VAL A 34 5.23 2.75 -3.47
CA VAL A 34 5.22 1.32 -3.82
C VAL A 34 5.78 0.54 -2.64
N ILE A 35 4.89 -0.08 -1.86
CA ILE A 35 5.27 -0.93 -0.73
C ILE A 35 5.75 -2.27 -1.29
N SER A 36 6.99 -2.62 -1.03
CA SER A 36 7.56 -3.95 -1.31
C SER A 36 7.70 -4.75 -0.02
N GLU A 37 7.97 -6.05 -0.10
CA GLU A 37 8.21 -6.87 1.10
C GLU A 37 9.43 -6.42 1.92
N ASN A 38 10.38 -5.68 1.32
CA ASN A 38 11.57 -5.14 2.00
C ASN A 38 11.36 -3.72 2.53
N THR A 39 10.21 -3.08 2.26
CA THR A 39 9.92 -1.74 2.77
C THR A 39 9.76 -1.81 4.28
N VAL A 40 10.51 -0.97 5.01
CA VAL A 40 10.36 -0.86 6.48
C VAL A 40 9.11 -0.06 6.78
N ILE A 41 8.18 -0.68 7.51
CA ILE A 41 6.86 -0.16 7.83
C ILE A 41 6.85 0.26 9.30
N PRO A 42 6.49 1.52 9.61
CA PRO A 42 6.50 2.01 10.99
C PRO A 42 5.62 1.22 11.94
N VAL A 43 4.41 0.85 11.51
CA VAL A 43 3.49 0.00 12.28
C VAL A 43 2.86 -1.03 11.35
N LEU A 44 3.25 -2.29 11.53
CA LEU A 44 2.82 -3.42 10.72
C LEU A 44 1.90 -4.33 11.56
N LEU A 45 0.64 -4.45 11.16
CA LEU A 45 -0.29 -5.40 11.76
C LEU A 45 -0.28 -6.70 10.95
N GLN A 46 0.08 -7.79 11.60
CA GLN A 46 -0.04 -9.14 11.09
C GLN A 46 -1.33 -9.79 11.57
N VAL A 47 -1.98 -10.56 10.70
CA VAL A 47 -3.04 -11.50 11.07
C VAL A 47 -2.63 -12.89 10.62
N TYR A 48 -2.68 -13.87 11.52
CA TYR A 48 -2.19 -15.23 11.27
C TYR A 48 -3.00 -16.30 11.99
N THR A 49 -2.72 -17.56 11.65
CA THR A 49 -3.22 -18.75 12.35
C THR A 49 -2.04 -19.65 12.69
N ASN A 50 -2.00 -20.23 13.88
CA ASN A 50 -1.01 -21.27 14.19
C ASN A 50 -1.29 -22.54 13.38
N PHE A 51 -0.26 -23.29 12.98
CA PHE A 51 -0.47 -24.54 12.21
C PHE A 51 -1.32 -25.58 12.96
N THR A 52 -1.26 -25.56 14.29
CA THR A 52 -1.90 -26.54 15.17
C THR A 52 -3.23 -26.08 15.76
N GLU A 53 -3.62 -24.81 15.55
CA GLU A 53 -4.80 -24.22 16.19
C GLU A 53 -5.69 -23.54 15.15
N THR A 54 -6.99 -23.55 15.39
CA THR A 54 -7.97 -22.92 14.48
C THR A 54 -8.20 -21.45 14.76
N ASN A 55 -7.65 -20.92 15.85
CA ASN A 55 -7.84 -19.53 16.25
C ASN A 55 -7.07 -18.60 15.32
N THR A 56 -7.66 -17.42 15.10
CA THR A 56 -7.00 -16.32 14.38
C THR A 56 -6.40 -15.38 15.41
N TYR A 57 -5.14 -15.02 15.18
CA TYR A 57 -4.36 -14.14 16.04
C TYR A 57 -3.93 -12.90 15.26
N SER A 58 -3.53 -11.87 16.00
CA SER A 58 -2.98 -10.65 15.44
C SER A 58 -1.82 -10.14 16.27
N GLU A 59 -0.81 -9.62 15.60
CA GLU A 59 0.40 -9.08 16.22
C GLU A 59 0.81 -7.77 15.55
N ILE A 60 1.35 -6.85 16.33
CA ILE A 60 1.81 -5.54 15.85
C ILE A 60 3.32 -5.49 16.00
N TYR A 61 3.97 -5.08 14.94
CA TYR A 61 5.40 -4.81 14.90
C TYR A 61 5.65 -3.34 14.63
N GLU A 62 6.73 -2.81 15.20
CA GLU A 62 7.19 -1.45 14.96
C GLU A 62 8.45 -1.46 14.11
N ASN A 63 8.50 -0.60 13.09
CA ASN A 63 9.67 -0.37 12.23
C ASN A 63 10.28 -1.67 11.67
N THR A 64 9.46 -2.54 11.08
CA THR A 64 9.90 -3.80 10.47
C THR A 64 9.41 -3.93 9.04
N SER A 65 9.97 -4.87 8.28
CA SER A 65 9.49 -5.23 6.95
C SER A 65 8.66 -6.52 6.96
N ILE A 66 7.81 -6.72 5.95
CA ILE A 66 7.07 -7.97 5.76
C ILE A 66 8.03 -9.16 5.67
N LYS A 67 9.15 -8.97 4.95
CA LYS A 67 10.15 -10.01 4.76
C LYS A 67 10.77 -10.46 6.08
N GLU A 68 11.16 -9.52 6.94
CA GLU A 68 11.72 -9.85 8.26
C GLU A 68 10.77 -10.71 9.08
N VAL A 69 9.47 -10.35 9.11
CA VAL A 69 8.47 -11.16 9.83
C VAL A 69 8.31 -12.55 9.20
N LEU A 70 8.22 -12.64 7.87
CA LEU A 70 8.08 -13.92 7.18
C LEU A 70 9.32 -14.82 7.33
N ASP A 71 10.52 -14.25 7.40
CA ASP A 71 11.77 -15.01 7.57
C ASP A 71 11.91 -15.58 8.99
N ASP A 72 11.30 -14.94 10.00
CA ASP A 72 11.31 -15.40 11.41
C ASP A 72 10.14 -16.36 11.76
N GLU A 73 9.05 -16.35 10.99
CA GLU A 73 7.86 -17.16 11.29
C GLU A 73 7.95 -18.62 10.84
N VAL A 74 8.40 -19.50 11.75
CA VAL A 74 8.50 -20.95 11.49
C VAL A 74 7.21 -21.72 11.84
N ILE A 75 6.31 -21.15 12.66
CA ILE A 75 5.21 -21.89 13.32
C ILE A 75 3.79 -21.39 13.02
N SER A 76 3.63 -20.48 12.07
CA SER A 76 2.37 -19.80 11.79
C SER A 76 2.14 -19.60 10.29
N LEU A 77 0.86 -19.46 9.94
CA LEU A 77 0.37 -19.16 8.60
C LEU A 77 -0.14 -17.73 8.56
N VAL A 78 0.69 -16.82 8.08
CA VAL A 78 0.28 -15.44 7.84
C VAL A 78 -0.86 -15.37 6.83
N LYS A 79 -1.93 -14.66 7.20
CA LYS A 79 -3.08 -14.39 6.32
C LYS A 79 -2.90 -13.05 5.60
N THR A 80 -2.59 -12.01 6.36
CA THR A 80 -2.48 -10.63 5.84
C THR A 80 -1.50 -9.80 6.64
N PHE A 81 -0.90 -8.82 5.98
CA PHE A 81 -0.26 -7.68 6.63
C PHE A 81 -0.98 -6.38 6.28
N HIS A 82 -1.05 -5.47 7.25
CA HIS A 82 -1.64 -4.15 7.10
C HIS A 82 -0.66 -3.08 7.57
N LEU A 83 -0.53 -2.00 6.81
CA LEU A 83 0.05 -0.75 7.29
C LEU A 83 -0.98 -0.08 8.20
N VAL A 84 -0.56 0.29 9.41
CA VAL A 84 -1.38 1.11 10.31
C VAL A 84 -0.88 2.54 10.26
N LYS A 85 -1.75 3.46 9.86
CA LYS A 85 -1.46 4.90 9.83
C LYS A 85 -1.50 5.49 11.24
N GLU A 86 -0.96 6.71 11.39
CA GLU A 86 -0.97 7.45 12.66
C GLU A 86 -2.38 7.73 13.20
N ASP A 87 -3.38 7.87 12.32
CA ASP A 87 -4.78 8.09 12.68
C ASP A 87 -5.54 6.79 13.00
N GLY A 88 -4.86 5.64 12.92
CA GLY A 88 -5.44 4.33 13.17
C GLY A 88 -6.18 3.73 11.97
N GLU A 89 -6.10 4.32 10.78
CA GLU A 89 -6.56 3.65 9.55
C GLU A 89 -5.62 2.47 9.21
N HIS A 90 -6.20 1.36 8.75
CA HIS A 90 -5.46 0.18 8.30
C HIS A 90 -5.58 0.00 6.80
N ILE A 91 -4.45 -0.12 6.12
CA ILE A 91 -4.38 -0.44 4.69
C ILE A 91 -3.87 -1.87 4.53
N LEU A 92 -4.65 -2.73 3.86
CA LEU A 92 -4.20 -4.06 3.48
C LEU A 92 -3.12 -3.97 2.40
N ILE A 93 -1.91 -4.44 2.70
CA ILE A 93 -0.74 -4.30 1.82
C ILE A 93 -0.19 -5.64 1.35
N TRP A 94 -0.55 -6.75 2.01
CA TRP A 94 -0.13 -8.08 1.61
C TRP A 94 -1.17 -9.12 1.97
N LYS A 95 -1.40 -10.10 1.09
CA LYS A 95 -2.31 -11.22 1.32
C LYS A 95 -1.85 -12.46 0.55
N ASN A 96 -1.81 -13.61 1.22
CA ASN A 96 -1.55 -14.91 0.61
C ASN A 96 -0.29 -14.97 -0.27
N GLY A 97 0.84 -14.42 0.20
CA GLY A 97 2.11 -14.49 -0.54
C GLY A 97 2.29 -13.40 -1.60
N LYS A 98 1.46 -12.35 -1.59
CA LYS A 98 1.50 -11.27 -2.58
C LYS A 98 1.26 -9.92 -1.94
N ILE A 99 2.05 -8.93 -2.35
CA ILE A 99 1.76 -7.52 -2.12
C ILE A 99 0.49 -7.15 -2.89
N ILE A 100 -0.34 -6.29 -2.30
CA ILE A 100 -1.54 -5.73 -2.93
C ILE A 100 -1.17 -4.37 -3.50
N GLY A 101 -1.43 -4.16 -4.80
CA GLY A 101 -1.04 -2.95 -5.53
C GLY A 101 0.00 -3.17 -6.63
N GLU A 102 0.48 -4.40 -6.82
CA GLU A 102 1.22 -4.85 -8.02
C GLU A 102 0.31 -5.45 -9.10
#